data_AF-A0A3M5J6U9-F1
#
_entry.id   AF-A0A3M5J6U9-F1
#
_cell.length_a   1.000
_cell.length_b   1.000
_cell.length_c   1.000
_cell.angle_alpha   90.00
_cell.angle_beta   90.00
_cell.angle_gamma   90.00
#
_symmetry.space_group_name_H-M   'P 1'
#
loop_
_entity.id
_entity.type
_entity.pdbx_description
1 polymer ?
#
loop_
_entity_poly.entity_id
_entity_poly.type
_entity_poly.pdbx_seq_one_letter_code
_entity_poly.pdbx_strand_id
1 'polypeptide(L)' 'MAHITLPDGSLIIDDSELMPQHQARRMAHEGMQPAAIASELGEPLANVQQWIAECPYESPEDFWLRRYNSGTHRDDDA' A
#
# COMPACT_ATOMS: atom_id res chain seq x y z
N MET A 1 7.54 -5.16 5.43
CA MET A 1 6.58 -6.15 5.95
C MET A 1 5.97 -5.50 7.17
N ALA A 2 4.66 -5.31 7.16
CA ALA A 2 3.93 -4.65 8.23
C ALA A 2 3.21 -5.68 9.10
N HIS A 3 3.22 -5.45 10.41
CA HIS A 3 2.41 -6.18 11.38
C HIS A 3 1.27 -5.27 11.82
N ILE A 4 0.04 -5.62 11.47
CA ILE A 4 -1.14 -4.77 11.68
C ILE A 4 -2.08 -5.51 12.63
N THR A 5 -2.35 -4.88 13.78
CA THR A 5 -3.33 -5.39 14.74
C THR A 5 -4.66 -4.73 14.47
N LEU A 6 -5.66 -5.52 14.10
CA LEU A 6 -7.02 -5.06 13.89
C LEU A 6 -7.74 -4.77 15.22
N PRO A 7 -8.84 -4.00 15.21
CA PRO A 7 -9.60 -3.67 16.42
C PRO A 7 -10.17 -4.87 17.20
N ASP A 8 -10.41 -6.00 16.54
CA ASP A 8 -10.84 -7.26 17.17
C ASP A 8 -9.69 -8.08 17.79
N GLY A 9 -8.46 -7.57 17.71
CA GLY A 9 -7.25 -8.25 18.18
C GLY A 9 -6.64 -9.22 17.16
N SER A 10 -7.21 -9.34 15.96
CA SER A 10 -6.61 -10.15 14.89
C SER A 10 -5.30 -9.53 14.40
N LEU A 11 -4.30 -10.36 14.10
CA LEU A 11 -3.03 -9.94 13.53
C LEU A 11 -2.97 -10.22 12.03
N ILE A 12 -2.66 -9.20 11.23
CA ILE A 12 -2.36 -9.31 9.81
C ILE A 12 -0.86 -9.10 9.60
N ILE A 13 -0.26 -9.99 8.84
CA ILE A 13 1.12 -9.86 8.35
C ILE A 13 1.01 -9.49 6.87
N ASP A 14 1.36 -8.25 6.54
CA ASP A 14 1.31 -7.73 5.18
C ASP A 14 2.72 -7.63 4.59
N ASP A 15 2.95 -8.29 3.47
CA ASP A 15 4.21 -8.31 2.74
C ASP A 15 4.21 -7.39 1.51
N SER A 16 3.16 -6.57 1.32
CA SER A 16 3.04 -5.67 0.16
C SER A 16 4.21 -4.69 0.08
N GLU A 17 4.75 -4.27 1.23
CA GLU A 17 5.95 -3.42 1.29
C GLU A 17 7.22 -4.07 0.71
N LEU A 18 7.25 -5.38 0.54
CA LEU A 18 8.36 -6.07 -0.13
C LEU A 18 8.28 -5.95 -1.65
N MET A 19 7.15 -5.51 -2.18
CA MET A 19 6.91 -5.43 -3.62
C MET A 19 7.42 -4.10 -4.20
N PRO A 20 8.20 -4.10 -5.30
CA PRO A 20 8.78 -2.88 -5.89
C PRO A 20 7.74 -1.82 -6.23
N GLN A 21 6.56 -2.21 -6.73
CA GLN A 21 5.47 -1.30 -7.05
C GLN A 21 4.94 -0.55 -5.83
N HIS A 22 4.90 -1.20 -4.66
CA HIS A 22 4.44 -0.58 -3.44
C HIS A 22 5.51 0.38 -2.89
N GLN A 23 6.78 -0.02 -2.94
CA GLN A 23 7.90 0.83 -2.56
C GLN A 23 7.98 2.07 -3.45
N ALA A 24 7.80 1.92 -4.77
CA ALA A 24 7.77 3.03 -5.71
C ALA A 24 6.69 4.06 -5.37
N ARG A 25 5.47 3.60 -5.08
CA ARG A 25 4.36 4.48 -4.66
C ARG A 25 4.66 5.19 -3.34
N ARG A 26 5.22 4.47 -2.36
CA ARG A 26 5.62 5.06 -1.07
C ARG A 26 6.67 6.16 -1.26
N MET A 27 7.74 5.87 -1.99
CA MET A 27 8.82 6.84 -2.24
C MET A 27 8.32 8.06 -3.02
N ALA A 28 7.42 7.86 -3.98
CA ALA A 28 6.79 8.96 -4.72
C ALA A 28 5.91 9.82 -3.80
N HIS A 29 5.16 9.20 -2.89
CA HIS A 29 4.37 9.89 -1.87
C HIS A 29 5.24 10.69 -0.89
N GLU A 30 6.42 10.16 -0.55
CA GLU A 30 7.45 10.85 0.26
C GLU A 30 8.16 12.00 -0.50
N GLY A 31 7.82 12.22 -1.78
CA GLY A 31 8.33 13.33 -2.60
C GLY A 31 9.53 13.00 -3.47
N MET A 32 9.93 11.73 -3.55
CA MET A 32 11.04 11.30 -4.41
C MET A 32 10.63 11.32 -5.89
N GLN A 33 11.56 11.75 -6.75
CA GLN A 33 11.31 11.81 -8.19
C GLN A 33 11.31 10.41 -8.82
N PRO A 34 10.43 10.10 -9.81
CA PRO A 34 10.35 8.78 -10.43
C PRO A 34 11.68 8.24 -10.97
N ALA A 35 12.55 9.12 -11.49
CA ALA A 35 13.88 8.73 -11.97
C ALA A 35 14.81 8.25 -10.84
N ALA A 36 14.75 8.88 -9.66
CA ALA A 36 15.53 8.47 -8.51
C ALA A 36 15.00 7.15 -7.92
N ILE A 37 13.67 7.00 -7.89
CA ILE A 37 13.01 5.75 -7.47
C ILE A 37 13.41 4.58 -8.37
N ALA A 38 13.38 4.79 -9.69
CA ALA A 38 13.82 3.78 -10.66
C ALA A 38 15.27 3.33 -10.42
N SER A 39 16.17 4.28 -10.11
CA SER A 39 17.55 3.98 -9.78
C SER A 39 17.70 3.20 -8.48
N GLU A 40 16.94 3.55 -7.43
CA GLU A 40 16.99 2.86 -6.13
C GLU A 40 16.41 1.44 -6.19
N LEU A 41 15.30 1.26 -6.91
CA LEU A 41 14.64 -0.04 -7.05
C LEU A 41 15.31 -0.94 -8.10
N GLY A 42 16.18 -0.38 -8.95
CA GLY A 42 16.77 -1.12 -10.09
C GLY A 42 15.74 -1.45 -11.18
N GLU A 43 14.66 -0.67 -11.26
CA GLU A 43 13.52 -0.91 -12.14
C GLU A 43 13.49 0.10 -13.31
N PRO A 44 12.92 -0.26 -14.47
CA PRO A 44 12.74 0.68 -15.57
C PRO A 44 11.86 1.88 -15.15
N LEU A 45 12.27 3.09 -15.56
CA LEU A 45 11.51 4.32 -15.29
C LEU A 45 10.05 4.24 -15.75
N ALA A 46 9.80 3.59 -16.90
CA ALA A 46 8.44 3.40 -17.42
C ALA A 46 7.56 2.58 -16.46
N ASN A 47 8.11 1.53 -15.84
CA ASN A 47 7.40 0.70 -14.87
C ASN A 47 7.06 1.52 -13.62
N VAL A 48 8.05 2.25 -13.09
CA VAL A 48 7.86 3.11 -11.91
C VAL A 48 6.79 4.18 -12.17
N GLN A 49 6.83 4.83 -13.32
CA GLN A 49 5.81 5.82 -13.71
C GLN A 49 4.42 5.19 -13.83
N GLN A 50 4.33 4.00 -14.44
CA GLN A 50 3.08 3.26 -14.50
C GLN A 50 2.55 2.94 -13.10
N TRP A 51 3.39 2.38 -12.21
CA TRP A 51 2.97 2.02 -10.86
C TRP A 51 2.44 3.22 -10.07
N ILE A 52 3.13 4.36 -10.14
CA ILE A 52 2.72 5.60 -9.48
C ILE A 52 1.39 6.12 -10.06
N ALA A 53 1.16 5.97 -11.36
CA ALA A 53 -0.06 6.43 -12.02
C ALA A 53 -1.27 5.51 -11.79
N GLU A 54 -1.05 4.21 -11.61
CA GLU A 54 -2.13 3.21 -11.45
C GLU A 54 -2.94 3.39 -10.17
N CYS A 55 -2.29 3.74 -9.06
CA CYS A 55 -2.95 3.87 -7.77
C CYS A 55 -2.13 4.79 -6.85
N PRO A 56 -2.78 5.70 -6.09
CA PRO A 56 -2.10 6.43 -5.05
C PRO A 56 -1.52 5.49 -4.01
N TYR A 57 -0.49 5.95 -3.31
CA TYR A 57 -0.01 5.25 -2.12
C TYR A 57 -1.08 5.24 -1.04
N GLU A 58 -1.38 4.06 -0.50
CA GLU A 58 -2.17 3.84 0.71
C GLU A 58 -1.28 3.01 1.64
N SER A 59 -1.22 3.35 2.92
CA SER A 59 -0.45 2.54 3.86
C SER A 59 -1.15 1.17 4.04
N PRO A 60 -0.40 0.07 4.27
CA PRO A 60 -1.01 -1.22 4.56
C PRO A 60 -2.00 -1.14 5.72
N GLU A 61 -1.69 -0.37 6.77
CA GLU A 61 -2.58 -0.15 7.91
C GLU A 61 -3.90 0.50 7.48
N ASP A 62 -3.87 1.58 6.71
CA ASP A 62 -5.08 2.26 6.22
C ASP A 62 -5.93 1.36 5.33
N PHE A 63 -5.29 0.61 4.42
CA PHE A 63 -5.98 -0.36 3.56
C PHE A 63 -6.71 -1.41 4.39
N TRP A 64 -6.03 -2.01 5.37
CA TRP A 64 -6.60 -3.08 6.19
C TRP A 64 -7.64 -2.55 7.19
N LEU A 65 -7.46 -1.36 7.78
CA LEU A 65 -8.49 -0.71 8.60
C LEU A 65 -9.74 -0.38 7.80
N ARG A 66 -9.58 0.23 6.61
CA ARG A 66 -10.71 0.54 5.71
C ARG A 66 -11.44 -0.72 5.30
N ARG A 67 -10.71 -1.79 4.96
CA ARG A 67 -11.27 -3.09 4.61
C ARG A 67 -12.01 -3.71 5.79
N TYR A 68 -11.42 -3.70 6.98
CA TYR A 68 -12.05 -4.19 8.21
C TYR A 68 -13.38 -3.46 8.47
N ASN A 69 -13.35 -2.13 8.43
CA ASN A 69 -14.53 -1.27 8.63
C ASN A 69 -15.60 -1.45 7.53
N SER A 70 -15.19 -1.77 6.30
CA SER A 70 -16.14 -2.09 5.22
C SER A 70 -16.81 -3.46 5.39
N GLY A 71 -16.13 -4.40 6.06
CA GLY A 71 -16.66 -5.74 6.34
C GLY A 71 -17.54 -5.83 7.59
N THR A 72 -17.41 -4.87 8.52
CA THR A 72 -18.26 -4.76 9.72
C THR A 72 -19.61 -4.10 9.43
N HIS A 73 -19.82 -3.54 8.24
CA HIS A 73 -21.10 -3.04 7.74
C HIS A 73 -21.88 -4.15 6.99
N ARG A 74 -22.00 -5.34 7.59
CA ARG A 74 -23.02 -6.30 7.17
C ARG A 74 -24.30 -5.99 7.94
N ASP A 75 -25.21 -5.33 7.23
CA ASP A 75 -26.65 -5.16 7.44
C ASP A 75 -27.21 -5.75 8.77
N ASP A 76 -27.43 -4.88 9.77
CA ASP A 76 -28.31 -5.17 10.92
C ASP A 76 -29.75 -4.66 10.65
N ASP A 77 -30.21 -4.71 9.40
CA ASP A 77 -31.56 -4.29 9.03
C ASP A 77 -32.21 -5.37 8.13
N ALA A 78 -32.80 -6.39 8.78
CA ALA A 78 -33.81 -7.29 8.22
C ALA A 78 -34.73 -7.84 9.31
#